data_AF-R7VIJ1-F1
#
_entry.id   AF-R7VIJ1-F1
#
_cell.length_a   1.000
_cell.length_b   1.000
_cell.length_c   1.000
_cell.angle_alpha   90.00
_cell.angle_beta   90.00
_cell.angle_gamma   90.00
#
_symmetry.space_group_name_H-M   'P 1'
#
loop_
_entity.id
_entity.type
_entity.pdbx_description
1 polymer ?
#
loop_
_entity_poly.entity_id
_entity_poly.type
_entity_poly.pdbx_seq_one_letter_code
_entity_poly.pdbx_strand_id
1 'polypeptide(L)'
;WRPTEDDRLCSAHFINGKSNNPLSVDYLPSIFEFVPSPKKRKLKADAERYEQRQSLKKQRQDNVRVKEAAKALLMIAEPPEKPHSSSSYSQPPDQDTTSTSSLSSNNEINIFIGPPSPTSNDLADPDDAPITPDLHMEIAALRRENLALKQELLKVTITKESLMQNPAKLKFFTGLSHITILEAVIEFLEPLLPDLGKLSKFQQIIVTLIKLRLNVGHQLIAYQFGVHASTISKHLHNVVSLMYTVLVPEVIRRPECEQLRNTLPMCFRATFPKCAVIIDCFEVQVEKASDQTANAQTYSQYKSRNTLKYLIGISPLGAVTFISKGWGGRTSDKYITENSGFLRHLVPGDVVMADRGFFIEESVAMQGAKLEIPAFTRGKSQLDKREVESTRKLASVRIHVERVIGTIRQKYQVLQGPLELTFTVPDAEENVMLYDKMVHVACALTNLSKPIVPSD
;
A
#
# COMPACT_ATOMS: atom_id res chain seq x y z
N TRP A 1 -34.28 -42.55 17.02
CA TRP A 1 -32.81 -42.66 16.97
C TRP A 1 -32.37 -42.39 15.53
N ARG A 2 -31.30 -41.62 15.30
CA ARG A 2 -30.77 -41.28 13.96
C ARG A 2 -29.29 -41.67 13.91
N PRO A 3 -28.90 -42.63 13.05
CA PRO A 3 -27.50 -43.05 12.99
C PRO A 3 -26.59 -41.98 12.39
N THR A 4 -25.35 -41.92 12.88
CA THR A 4 -24.20 -41.12 12.44
C THR A 4 -23.19 -41.99 11.67
N GLU A 5 -22.18 -41.38 11.05
CA GLU A 5 -21.11 -42.09 10.33
C GLU A 5 -20.28 -43.04 11.21
N ASP A 6 -20.28 -42.83 12.53
CA ASP A 6 -19.51 -43.61 13.48
C ASP A 6 -20.30 -44.74 14.14
N ASP A 7 -21.60 -44.85 13.86
CA ASP A 7 -22.41 -45.94 14.39
C ASP A 7 -22.01 -47.27 13.73
N ARG A 8 -21.97 -48.34 14.55
CA ARG A 8 -21.59 -49.69 14.13
C ARG A 8 -22.68 -50.67 14.56
N LEU A 9 -23.13 -51.50 13.63
CA LEU A 9 -24.00 -52.65 13.92
C LEU A 9 -23.13 -53.87 14.21
N CYS A 10 -23.35 -54.53 15.34
CA CYS A 10 -22.63 -55.75 15.68
C CYS A 10 -23.19 -56.97 14.92
N SER A 11 -22.40 -58.04 14.85
CA SER A 11 -22.73 -59.26 14.09
C SER A 11 -23.97 -60.00 14.59
N ALA A 12 -24.38 -59.79 15.84
CA ALA A 12 -25.56 -60.42 16.43
C ALA A 12 -26.88 -59.98 15.79
N HIS A 13 -26.86 -58.92 14.97
CA HIS A 13 -28.03 -58.43 14.23
C HIS A 13 -28.23 -59.11 12.88
N PHE A 14 -27.36 -60.04 12.47
CA PHE A 14 -27.50 -60.80 11.23
C PHE A 14 -27.70 -62.29 11.56
N ILE A 15 -28.65 -62.91 10.89
CA ILE A 15 -29.02 -64.32 11.05
C ILE A 15 -27.91 -65.21 10.50
N ASN A 16 -27.41 -64.92 9.29
CA ASN A 16 -26.34 -65.70 8.64
C ASN A 16 -25.08 -64.88 8.32
N GLY A 17 -24.98 -63.67 8.87
CA GLY A 17 -23.91 -62.70 8.56
C GLY A 17 -24.31 -61.68 7.49
N LYS A 18 -23.55 -60.58 7.41
CA LYS A 18 -23.87 -59.44 6.54
C LYS A 18 -23.99 -59.86 5.07
N SER A 19 -25.10 -59.51 4.43
CA SER A 19 -25.34 -59.73 3.01
C SER A 19 -25.44 -58.42 2.22
N ASN A 20 -24.93 -58.42 0.99
CA ASN A 20 -25.08 -57.32 0.03
C ASN A 20 -26.22 -57.56 -0.98
N ASN A 21 -26.96 -58.67 -0.86
CA ASN A 21 -28.10 -58.98 -1.72
C ASN A 21 -29.36 -58.28 -1.19
N PRO A 22 -30.01 -57.35 -1.94
CA PRO A 22 -31.19 -56.61 -1.50
C PRO A 22 -32.40 -57.47 -1.11
N LEU A 23 -32.43 -58.73 -1.57
CA LEU A 23 -33.50 -59.70 -1.28
C LEU A 23 -33.16 -60.60 -0.08
N SER A 24 -31.98 -60.42 0.52
CA SER A 24 -31.56 -61.16 1.70
C SER A 24 -32.18 -60.57 2.96
N VAL A 25 -32.63 -61.42 3.88
CA VAL A 25 -33.06 -60.98 5.22
C VAL A 25 -31.92 -60.32 6.01
N ASP A 26 -30.68 -60.68 5.69
CA ASP A 26 -29.46 -60.10 6.25
C ASP A 26 -28.90 -58.91 5.42
N TYR A 27 -29.72 -58.29 4.57
CA TYR A 27 -29.31 -57.17 3.73
C TYR A 27 -29.07 -55.90 4.56
N LEU A 28 -27.87 -55.32 4.44
CA LEU A 28 -27.58 -54.01 5.01
C LEU A 28 -27.65 -52.94 3.90
N PRO A 29 -28.74 -52.14 3.80
CA PRO A 29 -28.80 -51.02 2.87
C PRO A 29 -27.74 -49.98 3.27
N SER A 30 -26.69 -49.84 2.45
CA SER A 30 -25.60 -48.90 2.71
C SER A 30 -26.10 -47.47 2.54
N ILE A 31 -26.37 -46.78 3.65
CA ILE A 31 -26.76 -45.35 3.67
C ILE A 31 -25.60 -44.44 3.24
N PHE A 32 -24.36 -44.97 3.24
CA PHE A 32 -23.17 -44.29 2.73
C PHE A 32 -22.74 -44.91 1.39
N GLU A 33 -22.58 -44.09 0.36
CA GLU A 33 -22.15 -44.53 -0.97
C GLU A 33 -20.81 -45.24 -0.90
N PHE A 34 -20.80 -46.52 -1.29
CA PHE A 34 -19.58 -47.27 -1.56
C PHE A 34 -18.87 -46.66 -2.78
N VAL A 35 -17.68 -46.10 -2.60
CA VAL A 35 -16.86 -45.60 -3.72
C VAL A 35 -15.65 -46.50 -3.98
N PRO A 36 -15.66 -47.27 -5.08
CA PRO A 36 -14.41 -47.74 -5.67
C PRO A 36 -14.40 -47.62 -7.19
N SER A 37 -13.52 -46.74 -7.68
CA SER A 37 -12.79 -46.98 -8.91
C SER A 37 -11.49 -46.16 -8.87
N PRO A 38 -10.31 -46.78 -9.08
CA PRO A 38 -9.05 -46.06 -9.26
C PRO A 38 -9.14 -44.95 -10.34
N LYS A 39 -9.99 -45.14 -11.38
CA LYS A 39 -10.23 -44.12 -12.42
C LYS A 39 -10.93 -42.88 -11.88
N LYS A 40 -11.88 -43.01 -10.94
CA LYS A 40 -12.63 -41.87 -10.36
C LYS A 40 -11.74 -41.03 -9.43
N ARG A 41 -10.83 -41.69 -8.68
CA ARG A 41 -9.79 -41.00 -7.88
C ARG A 41 -8.79 -40.26 -8.77
N LYS A 42 -8.37 -40.88 -9.89
CA LYS A 42 -7.48 -40.24 -10.86
C LYS A 42 -8.12 -39.01 -11.49
N LEU A 43 -9.38 -39.09 -11.92
CA LEU A 43 -10.12 -37.95 -12.47
C LEU A 43 -10.30 -36.81 -11.46
N LYS A 44 -10.55 -37.11 -10.18
CA LYS A 44 -10.62 -36.10 -9.12
C LYS A 44 -9.26 -35.43 -8.87
N ALA A 45 -8.19 -36.23 -8.79
CA ALA A 45 -6.83 -35.71 -8.63
C ALA A 45 -6.38 -34.88 -9.84
N ASP A 46 -6.78 -35.27 -11.06
CA ASP A 46 -6.49 -34.53 -12.29
C ASP A 46 -7.29 -33.20 -12.34
N ALA A 47 -8.54 -33.19 -11.88
CA ALA A 47 -9.35 -31.98 -11.74
C ALA A 47 -8.76 -31.02 -10.69
N GLU A 48 -8.39 -31.51 -9.51
CA GLU A 48 -7.72 -30.73 -8.46
C GLU A 48 -6.39 -30.14 -8.96
N ARG A 49 -5.61 -30.92 -9.73
CA ARG A 49 -4.35 -30.47 -10.31
C ARG A 49 -4.57 -29.43 -11.42
N TYR A 50 -5.65 -29.56 -12.19
CA TYR A 50 -6.06 -28.57 -13.18
C TYR A 50 -6.49 -27.26 -12.51
N GLU A 51 -7.31 -27.32 -11.46
CA GLU A 51 -7.74 -26.16 -10.66
C GLU A 51 -6.54 -25.46 -10.02
N GLN A 52 -5.60 -26.20 -9.43
CA GLN A 52 -4.35 -25.62 -8.92
C GLN A 52 -3.53 -24.94 -10.01
N ARG A 53 -3.43 -25.55 -11.20
CA ARG A 53 -2.73 -24.93 -12.35
C ARG A 53 -3.43 -23.66 -12.85
N GLN A 54 -4.76 -23.64 -12.87
CA GLN A 54 -5.53 -22.44 -13.23
C GLN A 54 -5.38 -21.35 -12.16
N SER A 55 -5.41 -21.71 -10.88
CA SER A 55 -5.16 -20.81 -9.76
C SER A 55 -3.77 -20.17 -9.85
N LEU A 56 -2.72 -20.96 -10.09
CA LEU A 56 -1.36 -20.47 -10.28
C LEU A 56 -1.20 -19.60 -11.54
N LYS A 57 -1.92 -19.93 -12.62
CA LYS A 57 -1.91 -19.13 -13.86
C LYS A 57 -2.62 -17.78 -13.65
N LYS A 58 -3.74 -17.77 -12.93
CA LYS A 58 -4.46 -16.58 -12.50
C LYS A 58 -3.58 -15.73 -11.57
N GLN A 59 -2.96 -16.33 -10.56
CA GLN A 59 -2.02 -15.64 -9.66
C GLN A 59 -0.81 -15.07 -10.41
N ARG A 60 -0.30 -15.76 -11.45
CA ARG A 60 0.73 -15.20 -12.33
C ARG A 60 0.22 -14.03 -13.17
N GLN A 61 -0.97 -14.11 -13.75
CA GLN A 61 -1.57 -13.00 -14.51
C GLN A 61 -1.88 -11.80 -13.62
N ASP A 62 -2.42 -12.03 -12.43
CA ASP A 62 -2.68 -11.00 -11.42
C ASP A 62 -1.36 -10.37 -10.97
N ASN A 63 -0.31 -11.16 -10.71
CA ASN A 63 1.03 -10.64 -10.40
C ASN A 63 1.66 -9.84 -11.56
N VAL A 64 1.40 -10.21 -12.82
CA VAL A 64 1.87 -9.43 -13.98
C VAL A 64 1.13 -8.10 -14.07
N ARG A 65 -0.21 -8.09 -13.92
CA ARG A 65 -1.01 -6.86 -13.89
C ARG A 65 -0.66 -5.94 -12.72
N VAL A 66 -0.45 -6.52 -11.54
CA VAL A 66 0.00 -5.80 -10.33
C VAL A 66 1.36 -5.16 -10.57
N LYS A 67 2.31 -5.88 -11.17
CA LYS A 67 3.63 -5.34 -11.53
C LYS A 67 3.56 -4.25 -12.60
N GLU A 68 2.70 -4.39 -13.60
CA GLU A 68 2.51 -3.38 -14.65
C GLU A 68 1.89 -2.10 -14.09
N ALA A 69 0.86 -2.21 -13.25
CA ALA A 69 0.24 -1.07 -12.58
C ALA A 69 1.20 -0.38 -11.60
N ALA A 70 2.00 -1.13 -10.85
CA ALA A 70 2.99 -0.55 -9.96
C ALA A 70 4.18 0.10 -10.69
N LYS A 71 4.56 -0.44 -11.86
CA LYS A 71 5.53 0.21 -12.74
C LYS A 71 4.97 1.56 -13.25
N ALA A 72 3.70 1.63 -13.60
CA ALA A 72 3.05 2.89 -13.97
C ALA A 72 3.03 3.90 -12.81
N LEU A 73 2.78 3.45 -11.58
CA LEU A 73 2.85 4.27 -10.37
C LEU A 73 4.23 4.91 -10.15
N LEU A 74 5.30 4.16 -10.37
CA LEU A 74 6.68 4.66 -10.23
C LEU A 74 7.04 5.65 -11.33
N MET A 75 6.54 5.46 -12.56
CA MET A 75 6.78 6.36 -13.70
C MET A 75 6.13 7.74 -13.53
N ILE A 76 4.99 7.83 -12.81
CA ILE A 76 4.34 9.12 -12.48
C ILE A 76 5.23 10.00 -11.58
N ALA A 77 6.19 9.42 -10.86
CA ALA A 77 7.09 10.15 -9.98
C ALA A 77 8.31 10.77 -10.68
N GLU A 78 8.55 10.45 -11.96
CA GLU A 78 9.68 11.00 -12.73
C GLU A 78 9.36 12.41 -13.29
N PRO A 79 10.34 13.33 -13.33
CA PRO A 79 10.16 14.64 -13.94
C PRO A 79 10.01 14.52 -15.48
N PRO A 80 9.23 15.39 -16.14
CA PRO A 80 9.08 15.36 -17.58
C PRO A 80 10.43 15.64 -18.26
N GLU A 81 10.83 14.76 -19.18
CA GLU A 81 11.97 15.00 -20.06
C GLU A 81 11.76 16.32 -20.83
N LYS A 82 12.75 17.21 -20.76
CA LYS A 82 12.78 18.39 -21.63
C LYS A 82 13.00 17.91 -23.07
N PRO A 83 12.19 18.33 -24.05
CA PRO A 83 12.43 17.93 -25.42
C PRO A 83 13.73 18.57 -25.92
N HIS A 84 14.73 17.75 -26.23
CA HIS A 84 15.86 18.18 -27.03
C HIS A 84 15.38 18.48 -28.45
N SER A 85 15.58 19.72 -28.86
CA SER A 85 15.42 20.22 -30.21
C SER A 85 16.27 19.42 -31.19
N SER A 86 15.64 18.72 -32.13
CA SER A 86 16.24 18.49 -33.44
C SER A 86 15.15 18.60 -34.51
N SER A 87 15.40 19.54 -35.41
CA SER A 87 14.51 19.90 -36.51
C SER A 87 14.61 18.85 -37.62
N SER A 88 13.49 18.41 -38.16
CA SER A 88 13.40 18.19 -39.61
C SER A 88 11.96 18.44 -40.07
N TYR A 89 11.87 19.36 -41.02
CA TYR A 89 10.67 19.74 -41.77
C TYR A 89 10.07 18.54 -42.48
N SER A 90 8.73 18.42 -42.45
CA SER A 90 7.88 18.08 -43.60
C SER A 90 6.41 18.30 -43.20
N GLN A 91 5.74 19.22 -43.88
CA GLN A 91 4.29 19.44 -43.83
C GLN A 91 3.68 19.04 -45.19
N PRO A 92 2.35 18.88 -45.32
CA PRO A 92 1.69 17.61 -45.60
C PRO A 92 1.08 17.56 -47.02
N PRO A 93 0.29 16.52 -47.33
CA PRO A 93 -0.90 16.76 -48.13
C PRO A 93 -2.17 16.19 -47.47
N ASP A 94 -3.23 16.99 -47.59
CA ASP A 94 -4.62 16.66 -47.32
C ASP A 94 -5.11 15.46 -48.14
N GLN A 95 -5.98 14.63 -47.57
CA GLN A 95 -7.23 14.22 -48.23
C GLN A 95 -8.22 13.53 -47.29
N ASP A 96 -9.48 13.84 -47.57
CA ASP A 96 -10.74 13.62 -46.86
C ASP A 96 -11.26 12.18 -46.76
N THR A 97 -12.11 11.97 -45.73
CA THR A 97 -13.28 11.04 -45.65
C THR A 97 -13.02 9.52 -45.80
N THR A 98 -13.43 8.62 -44.89
CA THR A 98 -14.82 8.29 -44.53
C THR A 98 -14.85 7.28 -43.36
N SER A 99 -15.93 7.38 -42.57
CA SER A 99 -16.42 6.64 -41.40
C SER A 99 -16.24 5.10 -41.32
N THR A 100 -16.04 4.57 -40.09
CA THR A 100 -16.95 3.59 -39.42
C THR A 100 -16.50 3.18 -37.99
N SER A 101 -17.35 3.52 -37.01
CA SER A 101 -17.75 2.82 -35.75
C SER A 101 -16.82 1.80 -35.06
N SER A 102 -16.55 1.96 -33.74
CA SER A 102 -17.42 1.39 -32.68
C SER A 102 -16.90 1.50 -31.22
N LEU A 103 -17.82 1.97 -30.36
CA LEU A 103 -18.07 1.69 -28.92
C LEU A 103 -17.00 2.02 -27.85
N SER A 104 -17.18 3.19 -27.23
CA SER A 104 -16.90 3.41 -25.79
C SER A 104 -18.16 3.95 -25.11
N SER A 105 -18.69 3.18 -24.15
CA SER A 105 -19.86 3.53 -23.35
C SER A 105 -19.46 4.45 -22.18
N ASN A 106 -19.61 5.75 -22.35
CA ASN A 106 -19.63 6.72 -21.25
C ASN A 106 -21.06 7.20 -21.06
N ASN A 107 -21.60 6.93 -19.88
CA ASN A 107 -22.94 7.33 -19.48
C ASN A 107 -22.90 8.76 -18.91
N GLU A 108 -22.86 9.75 -19.80
CA GLU A 108 -23.13 11.15 -19.46
C GLU A 108 -24.58 11.46 -19.81
N ILE A 109 -25.39 11.76 -18.79
CA ILE A 109 -26.76 12.26 -18.97
C ILE A 109 -26.65 13.73 -19.37
N ASN A 110 -26.65 13.99 -20.68
CA ASN A 110 -26.81 15.32 -21.26
C ASN A 110 -28.31 15.60 -21.48
N ILE A 111 -28.89 16.52 -20.71
CA ILE A 111 -30.25 17.02 -20.96
C ILE A 111 -30.14 18.19 -21.95
N PHE A 112 -30.51 17.91 -23.20
CA PHE A 112 -30.61 18.85 -24.31
C PHE A 112 -31.87 19.72 -24.16
N ILE A 113 -31.71 21.05 -24.24
CA ILE A 113 -32.81 22.02 -24.30
C ILE A 113 -33.04 22.36 -25.77
N GLY A 114 -34.16 21.89 -26.35
CA GLY A 114 -34.66 22.32 -27.66
C GLY A 114 -35.80 23.35 -27.52
N PRO A 115 -35.95 24.30 -28.46
CA PRO A 115 -36.97 25.35 -28.40
C PRO A 115 -38.36 24.83 -28.82
N PRO A 116 -39.47 25.46 -28.37
CA PRO A 116 -40.81 24.95 -28.64
C PRO A 116 -41.28 25.37 -30.05
N SER A 117 -41.96 24.47 -30.75
CA SER A 117 -42.83 24.82 -31.89
C SER A 117 -44.18 24.11 -31.77
N PRO A 118 -45.27 24.71 -32.28
CA PRO A 118 -46.61 24.56 -31.71
C PRO A 118 -47.55 23.66 -32.53
N THR A 119 -48.74 23.40 -31.95
CA THR A 119 -49.96 22.74 -32.47
C THR A 119 -49.94 21.20 -32.42
N SER A 120 -50.99 20.48 -32.00
CA SER A 120 -52.43 20.74 -31.96
C SER A 120 -53.18 19.78 -31.00
N ASN A 121 -54.24 20.32 -30.38
CA ASN A 121 -55.48 19.68 -29.91
C ASN A 121 -55.51 18.67 -28.74
N ASP A 122 -56.30 19.10 -27.75
CA ASP A 122 -57.33 18.36 -27.03
C ASP A 122 -56.91 17.18 -26.16
N LEU A 123 -56.63 17.49 -24.89
CA LEU A 123 -57.41 17.02 -23.74
C LEU A 123 -56.95 17.83 -22.52
N ALA A 124 -57.88 18.56 -21.91
CA ALA A 124 -57.63 19.32 -20.69
C ALA A 124 -57.31 18.36 -19.53
N ASP A 125 -56.06 18.38 -19.07
CA ASP A 125 -55.66 17.82 -17.77
C ASP A 125 -55.92 18.90 -16.70
N PRO A 126 -56.62 18.63 -15.58
CA PRO A 126 -57.11 19.67 -14.69
C PRO A 126 -56.06 20.23 -13.69
N ASP A 127 -54.78 19.91 -13.83
CA ASP A 127 -53.75 20.25 -12.83
C ASP A 127 -52.63 21.19 -13.33
N ASP A 128 -52.76 21.77 -14.52
CA ASP A 128 -51.77 22.72 -15.05
C ASP A 128 -52.12 24.16 -14.65
N ALA A 129 -52.07 24.44 -13.35
CA ALA A 129 -52.09 25.81 -12.86
C ALA A 129 -50.86 26.54 -13.42
N PRO A 130 -51.00 27.71 -14.09
CA PRO A 130 -49.85 28.43 -14.61
C PRO A 130 -48.96 28.79 -13.42
N ILE A 131 -47.74 28.24 -13.38
CA ILE A 131 -46.74 28.61 -12.40
C ILE A 131 -46.60 30.14 -12.50
N THR A 132 -47.03 30.85 -11.45
CA THR A 132 -47.04 32.31 -11.46
C THR A 132 -45.61 32.85 -11.64
N PRO A 133 -45.43 34.06 -12.18
CA PRO A 133 -44.10 34.67 -12.31
C PRO A 133 -43.33 34.68 -10.98
N ASP A 134 -44.04 34.83 -9.87
CA ASP A 134 -43.48 34.75 -8.51
C ASP A 134 -42.94 33.36 -8.18
N LEU A 135 -43.69 32.29 -8.49
CA LEU A 135 -43.22 30.92 -8.29
C LEU A 135 -42.01 30.59 -9.18
N HIS A 136 -41.97 31.09 -10.41
CA HIS A 136 -40.80 30.96 -11.28
C HIS A 136 -39.56 31.65 -10.69
N MET A 137 -39.75 32.85 -10.12
CA MET A 137 -38.69 33.60 -9.46
C MET A 137 -38.19 32.91 -8.19
N GLU A 138 -39.09 32.33 -7.40
CA GLU A 138 -38.77 31.56 -6.20
C GLU A 138 -37.99 30.28 -6.53
N ILE A 139 -38.42 29.52 -7.55
CA ILE A 139 -37.70 28.33 -8.04
C ILE A 139 -36.29 28.71 -8.49
N ALA A 140 -36.13 29.83 -9.20
CA ALA A 140 -34.82 30.32 -9.63
C ALA A 140 -33.93 30.73 -8.43
N ALA A 141 -34.51 31.36 -7.41
CA ALA A 141 -33.80 31.73 -6.18
C ALA A 141 -33.35 30.49 -5.39
N LEU A 142 -34.25 29.53 -5.16
CA LEU A 142 -33.95 28.27 -4.46
C LEU A 142 -32.91 27.44 -5.22
N ARG A 143 -32.94 27.40 -6.55
CA ARG A 143 -31.91 26.72 -7.35
C ARG A 143 -30.54 27.39 -7.17
N ARG A 144 -30.49 28.72 -7.14
CA ARG A 144 -29.24 29.48 -6.89
C ARG A 144 -28.71 29.21 -5.49
N GLU A 145 -29.57 29.22 -4.48
CA GLU A 145 -29.20 28.91 -3.10
C GLU A 145 -28.73 27.46 -2.96
N ASN A 146 -29.43 26.49 -3.55
CA ASN A 146 -29.03 25.09 -3.52
C ASN A 146 -27.66 24.87 -4.19
N LEU A 147 -27.39 25.57 -5.29
CA LEU A 147 -26.08 25.56 -5.94
C LEU A 147 -24.99 26.14 -5.03
N ALA A 148 -25.26 27.28 -4.38
CA ALA A 148 -24.33 27.90 -3.43
C ALA A 148 -24.06 26.98 -2.22
N LEU A 149 -25.09 26.38 -1.63
CA LEU A 149 -24.96 25.43 -0.53
C LEU A 149 -24.18 24.17 -0.93
N LYS A 150 -24.40 23.64 -2.14
CA LYS A 150 -23.59 22.52 -2.67
C LYS A 150 -22.12 22.90 -2.79
N GLN A 151 -21.81 24.11 -3.25
CA GLN A 151 -20.44 24.61 -3.32
C GLN A 151 -19.80 24.76 -1.93
N GLU A 152 -20.53 25.31 -0.96
CA GLU A 152 -20.06 25.38 0.44
C GLU A 152 -19.86 24.00 1.05
N LEU A 153 -20.78 23.07 0.80
CA LEU A 153 -20.67 21.69 1.26
C LEU A 153 -19.43 20.99 0.68
N LEU A 154 -19.11 21.21 -0.60
CA LEU A 154 -17.89 20.70 -1.23
C LEU A 154 -16.61 21.24 -0.56
N LYS A 155 -16.62 22.48 -0.06
CA LYS A 155 -15.47 23.04 0.67
C LYS A 155 -15.26 22.33 2.01
N VAL A 156 -16.32 21.92 2.69
CA VAL A 156 -16.27 21.32 4.04
C VAL A 156 -16.08 19.79 3.98
N THR A 157 -16.70 19.11 3.02
CA THR A 157 -16.68 17.64 2.93
C THR A 157 -15.40 17.08 2.32
N ILE A 158 -15.06 15.82 2.62
CA ILE A 158 -13.90 15.13 2.07
C ILE A 158 -14.38 14.17 0.97
N THR A 159 -14.66 14.71 -0.21
CA THR A 159 -15.02 13.94 -1.41
C THR A 159 -13.88 13.94 -2.43
N LYS A 160 -13.95 13.08 -3.45
CA LYS A 160 -12.97 13.04 -4.54
C LYS A 160 -12.84 14.42 -5.20
N GLU A 161 -13.97 15.02 -5.52
CA GLU A 161 -14.06 16.33 -6.18
C GLU A 161 -13.43 17.44 -5.33
N SER A 162 -13.69 17.42 -4.01
CA SER A 162 -13.14 18.39 -3.08
C SER A 162 -11.60 18.30 -2.98
N LEU A 163 -11.05 17.08 -3.01
CA LEU A 163 -9.60 16.86 -2.98
C LEU A 163 -8.94 17.19 -4.33
N MET A 164 -9.61 16.92 -5.45
CA MET A 164 -9.14 17.29 -6.79
C MET A 164 -9.01 18.80 -6.96
N GLN A 165 -9.99 19.56 -6.45
CA GLN A 165 -10.03 21.02 -6.59
C GLN A 165 -9.11 21.75 -5.61
N ASN A 166 -8.61 21.08 -4.57
CA ASN A 166 -7.80 21.70 -3.53
C ASN A 166 -6.55 20.86 -3.18
N PRO A 167 -5.43 21.09 -3.87
CA PRO A 167 -4.16 20.38 -3.60
C PRO A 167 -3.64 20.55 -2.17
N ALA A 168 -3.90 21.71 -1.53
CA ALA A 168 -3.51 21.94 -0.15
C ALA A 168 -4.32 21.05 0.81
N LYS A 169 -5.63 20.89 0.55
CA LYS A 169 -6.51 19.99 1.29
C LYS A 169 -6.09 18.52 1.10
N LEU A 170 -5.76 18.11 -0.12
CA LEU A 170 -5.21 16.78 -0.41
C LEU A 170 -3.94 16.50 0.41
N LYS A 171 -2.96 17.40 0.36
CA LYS A 171 -1.70 17.26 1.09
C LYS A 171 -1.90 17.25 2.60
N PHE A 172 -2.84 18.07 3.10
CA PHE A 172 -3.17 18.10 4.52
C PHE A 172 -3.72 16.76 4.99
N PHE A 173 -4.75 16.22 4.33
CA PHE A 173 -5.44 15.02 4.77
C PHE A 173 -4.70 13.72 4.46
N THR A 174 -4.00 13.62 3.33
CA THR A 174 -3.39 12.34 2.88
C THR A 174 -1.86 12.34 2.95
N GLY A 175 -1.25 13.52 3.02
CA GLY A 175 0.19 13.70 2.85
C GLY A 175 0.65 13.64 1.39
N LEU A 176 -0.19 13.20 0.45
CA LEU A 176 0.19 13.06 -0.97
C LEU A 176 0.32 14.44 -1.63
N SER A 177 1.33 14.57 -2.51
CA SER A 177 1.65 15.85 -3.14
C SER A 177 0.79 16.18 -4.35
N HIS A 178 0.26 15.17 -5.05
CA HIS A 178 -0.51 15.33 -6.27
C HIS A 178 -1.69 14.37 -6.30
N ILE A 179 -2.77 14.81 -6.95
CA ILE A 179 -4.00 14.05 -7.11
C ILE A 179 -3.78 12.79 -7.96
N THR A 180 -2.88 12.83 -8.94
CA THR A 180 -2.52 11.70 -9.79
C THR A 180 -1.97 10.52 -8.98
N ILE A 181 -1.21 10.79 -7.91
CA ILE A 181 -0.71 9.76 -6.99
C ILE A 181 -1.89 9.13 -6.23
N LEU A 182 -2.83 9.95 -5.76
CA LEU A 182 -4.01 9.45 -5.06
C LEU A 182 -4.88 8.59 -5.99
N GLU A 183 -5.12 9.05 -7.22
CA GLU A 183 -5.90 8.32 -8.22
C GLU A 183 -5.25 6.99 -8.57
N ALA A 184 -3.94 6.97 -8.80
CA ALA A 184 -3.24 5.74 -9.12
C ALA A 184 -3.19 4.75 -7.93
N VAL A 185 -3.10 5.25 -6.67
CA VAL A 185 -3.24 4.41 -5.47
C VAL A 185 -4.66 3.85 -5.36
N ILE A 186 -5.69 4.64 -5.68
CA ILE A 186 -7.08 4.18 -5.67
C ILE A 186 -7.28 3.12 -6.75
N GLU A 187 -6.88 3.40 -7.99
CA GLU A 187 -7.00 2.48 -9.12
C GLU A 187 -6.31 1.13 -8.85
N PHE A 188 -5.16 1.18 -8.16
CA PHE A 188 -4.43 -0.02 -7.76
C PHE A 188 -5.14 -0.84 -6.65
N LEU A 189 -5.78 -0.19 -5.68
CA LEU A 189 -6.37 -0.86 -4.52
C LEU A 189 -7.86 -1.21 -4.70
N GLU A 190 -8.61 -0.40 -5.43
CA GLU A 190 -10.06 -0.49 -5.59
C GLU A 190 -10.56 -1.87 -6.09
N PRO A 191 -9.88 -2.54 -7.05
CA PRO A 191 -10.28 -3.88 -7.50
C PRO A 191 -10.12 -4.96 -6.42
N LEU A 192 -9.24 -4.74 -5.45
CA LEU A 192 -8.88 -5.70 -4.42
C LEU A 192 -9.61 -5.45 -3.09
N LEU A 193 -10.27 -4.30 -2.95
CA LEU A 193 -11.03 -3.96 -1.76
C LEU A 193 -12.40 -4.67 -1.75
N PRO A 194 -12.74 -5.36 -0.65
CA PRO A 194 -14.07 -5.91 -0.50
C PRO A 194 -15.11 -4.81 -0.25
N ASP A 195 -16.34 -5.05 -0.68
CA ASP A 195 -17.47 -4.16 -0.47
C ASP A 195 -17.97 -4.25 0.98
N LEU A 196 -17.17 -3.64 1.87
CA LEU A 196 -17.41 -3.61 3.32
C LEU A 196 -18.38 -2.47 3.69
N GLY A 197 -19.67 -2.68 3.45
CA GLY A 197 -20.73 -1.93 4.13
C GLY A 197 -20.91 -0.47 3.70
N LYS A 198 -21.00 0.45 4.68
CA LYS A 198 -21.53 1.83 4.53
C LYS A 198 -20.59 2.82 3.83
N LEU A 199 -19.29 2.53 3.76
CA LEU A 199 -18.31 3.42 3.15
C LEU A 199 -17.94 2.94 1.75
N SER A 200 -17.91 3.87 0.78
CA SER A 200 -17.40 3.58 -0.55
C SER A 200 -15.92 3.20 -0.52
N LYS A 201 -15.44 2.45 -1.52
CA LYS A 201 -14.02 2.05 -1.61
C LYS A 201 -13.07 3.25 -1.52
N PHE A 202 -13.43 4.36 -2.18
CA PHE A 202 -12.75 5.64 -2.05
C PHE A 202 -12.67 6.12 -0.59
N GLN A 203 -13.79 6.12 0.13
CA GLN A 203 -13.83 6.55 1.54
C GLN A 203 -12.98 5.65 2.44
N GLN A 204 -12.97 4.33 2.21
CA GLN A 204 -12.15 3.39 2.97
C GLN A 204 -10.64 3.72 2.84
N ILE A 205 -10.18 4.01 1.61
CA ILE A 205 -8.80 4.42 1.34
C ILE A 205 -8.50 5.78 1.99
N ILE A 206 -9.35 6.78 1.79
CA ILE A 206 -9.14 8.14 2.31
C ILE A 206 -9.08 8.16 3.84
N VAL A 207 -10.00 7.47 4.52
CA VAL A 207 -10.00 7.34 5.98
C VAL A 207 -8.67 6.77 6.47
N THR A 208 -8.14 5.76 5.79
CA THR A 208 -6.85 5.14 6.10
C THR A 208 -5.70 6.11 5.92
N LEU A 209 -5.66 6.84 4.79
CA LEU A 209 -4.64 7.86 4.53
C LEU A 209 -4.69 9.00 5.55
N ILE A 210 -5.89 9.43 5.96
CA ILE A 210 -6.10 10.42 7.03
C ILE A 210 -5.52 9.95 8.35
N LYS A 211 -5.79 8.70 8.74
CA LYS A 211 -5.24 8.13 9.97
C LYS A 211 -3.72 8.05 9.92
N LEU A 212 -3.12 7.61 8.81
CA LEU A 212 -1.65 7.57 8.66
C LEU A 212 -1.02 8.97 8.71
N ARG A 213 -1.66 9.94 8.02
CA ARG A 213 -1.16 11.31 7.88
C ARG A 213 -1.26 12.10 9.18
N LEU A 214 -2.44 12.14 9.79
CA LEU A 214 -2.77 13.03 10.92
C LEU A 214 -2.78 12.31 12.28
N ASN A 215 -2.72 10.98 12.30
CA ASN A 215 -2.85 10.16 13.51
C ASN A 215 -4.04 10.51 14.41
N VAL A 216 -5.13 11.04 13.83
CA VAL A 216 -6.33 11.44 14.60
C VAL A 216 -7.07 10.22 15.16
N GLY A 217 -7.81 10.42 16.25
CA GLY A 217 -8.59 9.34 16.87
C GLY A 217 -9.71 8.83 15.96
N HIS A 218 -10.01 7.53 16.04
CA HIS A 218 -11.05 6.89 15.22
C HIS A 218 -12.44 7.55 15.40
N GLN A 219 -12.74 8.08 16.59
CA GLN A 219 -14.01 8.76 16.88
C GLN A 219 -14.22 10.02 16.04
N LEU A 220 -13.17 10.81 15.83
CA LEU A 220 -13.26 12.04 15.03
C LEU A 220 -13.53 11.72 13.56
N ILE A 221 -12.82 10.73 13.02
CA ILE A 221 -13.06 10.25 11.67
C ILE A 221 -14.49 9.69 11.54
N ALA A 222 -14.94 8.92 12.53
CA ALA A 222 -16.30 8.38 12.57
C ALA A 222 -17.38 9.47 12.46
N TYR A 223 -17.25 10.57 13.19
CA TYR A 223 -18.17 11.71 13.07
C TYR A 223 -18.13 12.36 11.68
N GLN A 224 -16.93 12.51 11.10
CA GLN A 224 -16.78 13.12 9.78
C GLN A 224 -17.43 12.31 8.65
N PHE A 225 -17.48 10.99 8.79
CA PHE A 225 -18.01 10.06 7.79
C PHE A 225 -19.37 9.44 8.17
N GLY A 226 -19.96 9.82 9.30
CA GLY A 226 -21.28 9.34 9.73
C GLY A 226 -21.34 7.84 10.05
N VAL A 227 -20.25 7.26 10.56
CA VAL A 227 -20.15 5.83 10.90
C VAL A 227 -19.65 5.63 12.34
N HIS A 228 -19.62 4.40 12.84
CA HIS A 228 -19.08 4.10 14.17
C HIS A 228 -17.55 3.99 14.15
N ALA A 229 -16.88 4.34 15.24
CA ALA A 229 -15.41 4.24 15.37
C ALA A 229 -14.88 2.82 15.15
N SER A 230 -15.65 1.80 15.52
CA SER A 230 -15.33 0.39 15.24
C SER A 230 -15.30 0.07 13.73
N THR A 231 -16.11 0.77 12.93
CA THR A 231 -16.12 0.65 11.46
C THR A 231 -14.84 1.25 10.88
N ILE A 232 -14.44 2.44 11.35
CA ILE A 232 -13.17 3.08 10.98
C ILE A 232 -11.97 2.18 11.29
N SER A 233 -11.92 1.60 12.50
CA SER A 233 -10.85 0.69 12.91
C SER A 233 -10.73 -0.54 12.00
N LYS A 234 -11.85 -1.15 11.63
CA LYS A 234 -11.88 -2.29 10.68
C LYS A 234 -11.36 -1.90 9.31
N HIS A 235 -11.80 -0.76 8.76
CA HIS A 235 -11.33 -0.28 7.46
C HIS A 235 -9.83 0.03 7.48
N LEU A 236 -9.34 0.66 8.55
CA LEU A 236 -7.92 0.91 8.73
C LEU A 236 -7.13 -0.40 8.64
N HIS A 237 -7.53 -1.42 9.41
CA HIS A 237 -6.83 -2.71 9.43
C HIS A 237 -6.82 -3.38 8.05
N ASN A 238 -7.97 -3.41 7.38
CA ASN A 238 -8.13 -4.07 6.08
C ASN A 238 -7.34 -3.36 4.97
N VAL A 239 -7.45 -2.03 4.90
CA VAL A 239 -6.77 -1.25 3.85
C VAL A 239 -5.26 -1.22 4.10
N VAL A 240 -4.80 -1.06 5.34
CA VAL A 240 -3.37 -1.12 5.66
C VAL A 240 -2.80 -2.49 5.35
N SER A 241 -3.50 -3.57 5.71
CA SER A 241 -3.07 -4.93 5.38
C SER A 241 -3.01 -5.14 3.87
N LEU A 242 -4.02 -4.69 3.12
CA LEU A 242 -4.01 -4.75 1.67
C LEU A 242 -2.82 -3.99 1.07
N MET A 243 -2.60 -2.73 1.49
CA MET A 243 -1.46 -1.93 1.02
C MET A 243 -0.12 -2.59 1.38
N TYR A 244 -0.02 -3.18 2.55
CA TYR A 244 1.17 -3.93 2.97
C TYR A 244 1.43 -5.14 2.06
N THR A 245 0.39 -5.89 1.71
CA THR A 245 0.56 -7.11 0.91
C THR A 245 0.74 -6.82 -0.58
N VAL A 246 0.15 -5.75 -1.12
CA VAL A 246 0.14 -5.50 -2.57
C VAL A 246 0.94 -4.27 -3.02
N LEU A 247 0.94 -3.17 -2.25
CA LEU A 247 1.61 -1.93 -2.64
C LEU A 247 3.08 -1.93 -2.21
N VAL A 248 3.36 -2.34 -0.97
CA VAL A 248 4.72 -2.31 -0.41
C VAL A 248 5.72 -3.14 -1.23
N PRO A 249 5.44 -4.39 -1.64
CA PRO A 249 6.42 -5.21 -2.37
C PRO A 249 6.80 -4.66 -3.73
N GLU A 250 5.92 -3.86 -4.33
CA GLU A 250 6.14 -3.26 -5.63
C GLU A 250 6.90 -1.93 -5.53
N VAL A 251 6.61 -1.14 -4.49
CA VAL A 251 7.16 0.23 -4.33
C VAL A 251 8.45 0.26 -3.50
N ILE A 252 8.59 -0.63 -2.52
CA ILE A 252 9.82 -0.78 -1.72
C ILE A 252 10.61 -1.95 -2.29
N ARG A 253 11.39 -1.67 -3.33
CA ARG A 253 12.30 -2.64 -3.93
C ARG A 253 13.67 -2.03 -4.17
N ARG A 254 14.69 -2.88 -4.10
CA ARG A 254 16.03 -2.52 -4.60
C ARG A 254 15.94 -2.29 -6.11
N PRO A 255 16.40 -1.14 -6.64
CA PRO A 255 16.49 -0.93 -8.08
C PRO A 255 17.58 -1.82 -8.70
N GLU A 256 17.49 -2.06 -10.00
CA GLU A 256 18.54 -2.80 -10.70
C GLU A 256 19.86 -2.02 -10.70
N CYS A 257 20.99 -2.73 -10.81
CA CYS A 257 22.32 -2.10 -10.75
C CYS A 257 22.50 -1.03 -11.84
N GLU A 258 21.89 -1.22 -13.01
CA GLU A 258 21.90 -0.24 -14.09
C GLU A 258 21.10 1.02 -13.73
N GLN A 259 19.89 0.84 -13.20
CA GLN A 259 19.04 1.96 -12.74
C GLN A 259 19.74 2.76 -11.63
N LEU A 260 20.35 2.09 -10.65
CA LEU A 260 21.14 2.73 -9.59
C LEU A 260 22.28 3.57 -10.16
N ARG A 261 22.98 3.07 -11.19
CA ARG A 261 24.08 3.78 -11.85
C ARG A 261 23.60 4.98 -12.66
N ASN A 262 22.48 4.84 -13.36
CA ASN A 262 21.91 5.89 -14.20
C ASN A 262 21.30 7.03 -13.38
N THR A 263 20.76 6.71 -12.19
CA THR A 263 20.14 7.66 -11.27
C THR A 263 21.06 8.15 -10.16
N LEU A 264 22.34 7.78 -10.18
CA LEU A 264 23.29 8.11 -9.12
C LEU A 264 23.57 9.62 -9.08
N PRO A 265 23.22 10.33 -7.99
CA PRO A 265 23.43 11.78 -7.91
C PRO A 265 24.92 12.15 -7.93
N MET A 266 25.25 13.36 -8.39
CA MET A 266 26.65 13.78 -8.55
C MET A 266 27.45 13.76 -7.24
N CYS A 267 26.79 14.05 -6.10
CA CYS A 267 27.41 13.99 -4.79
C CYS A 267 27.91 12.58 -4.42
N PHE A 268 27.33 11.52 -4.99
CA PHE A 268 27.81 10.15 -4.84
C PHE A 268 28.82 9.77 -5.92
N ARG A 269 28.59 10.16 -7.18
CA ARG A 269 29.38 9.70 -8.33
C ARG A 269 30.89 9.94 -8.20
N ALA A 270 31.28 11.05 -7.57
CA ALA A 270 32.70 11.41 -7.41
C ALA A 270 33.44 10.59 -6.35
N THR A 271 32.76 10.18 -5.27
CA THR A 271 33.42 9.55 -4.10
C THR A 271 32.99 8.10 -3.89
N PHE A 272 31.75 7.77 -4.23
CA PHE A 272 31.10 6.50 -3.95
C PHE A 272 30.30 6.00 -5.18
N PRO A 273 30.96 5.71 -6.32
CA PRO A 273 30.29 5.34 -7.58
C PRO A 273 29.54 4.00 -7.52
N LYS A 274 29.77 3.20 -6.47
CA LYS A 274 29.13 1.90 -6.24
C LYS A 274 28.16 1.92 -5.06
N CYS A 275 27.80 3.09 -4.54
CA CYS A 275 26.82 3.20 -3.47
C CYS A 275 25.48 2.62 -3.94
N ALA A 276 25.06 1.53 -3.29
CA ALA A 276 23.81 0.87 -3.59
C ALA A 276 22.73 1.27 -2.58
N VAL A 277 23.11 1.38 -1.30
CA VAL A 277 22.18 1.65 -0.21
C VAL A 277 22.86 2.37 0.95
N ILE A 278 22.12 3.29 1.57
CA ILE A 278 22.48 3.96 2.82
C ILE A 278 21.49 3.47 3.87
N ILE A 279 21.99 2.91 4.96
CA ILE A 279 21.18 2.35 6.03
C ILE A 279 21.27 3.17 7.31
N ASP A 280 20.16 3.22 8.03
CA ASP A 280 20.09 3.79 9.38
C ASP A 280 18.95 3.15 10.17
N CYS A 281 18.98 3.29 11.48
CA CYS A 281 17.92 2.85 12.38
C CYS A 281 17.12 4.06 12.87
N PHE A 282 15.79 3.94 12.91
CA PHE A 282 14.95 4.94 13.55
C PHE A 282 14.06 4.32 14.63
N GLU A 283 13.81 5.09 15.69
CA GLU A 283 13.02 4.65 16.85
C GLU A 283 11.70 5.42 16.95
N VAL A 284 10.58 4.70 17.07
CA VAL A 284 9.27 5.28 17.37
C VAL A 284 8.91 4.98 18.81
N GLN A 285 8.44 5.98 19.55
CA GLN A 285 8.03 5.82 20.94
C GLN A 285 6.75 5.01 21.02
N VAL A 286 6.71 4.09 21.99
CA VAL A 286 5.54 3.26 22.30
C VAL A 286 5.09 3.56 23.72
N GLU A 287 3.78 3.52 23.94
CA GLU A 287 3.23 3.55 25.29
C GLU A 287 3.84 2.44 26.16
N LYS A 288 3.96 2.71 27.46
CA LYS A 288 4.53 1.75 28.39
C LYS A 288 3.61 0.54 28.49
N ALA A 289 4.07 -0.61 28.02
CA ALA A 289 3.38 -1.87 28.24
C ALA A 289 3.27 -2.16 29.75
N SER A 290 2.14 -2.71 30.16
CA SER A 290 1.93 -3.19 31.53
C SER A 290 2.79 -4.42 31.84
N ASP A 291 3.10 -5.24 30.82
CA ASP A 291 4.02 -6.35 30.94
C ASP A 291 5.48 -5.88 31.13
N GLN A 292 6.09 -6.38 32.20
CA GLN A 292 7.44 -6.04 32.63
C GLN A 292 8.52 -6.56 31.68
N THR A 293 8.27 -7.70 31.01
CA THR A 293 9.20 -8.30 30.03
C THR A 293 9.20 -7.52 28.72
N ALA A 294 8.02 -7.23 28.17
CA ALA A 294 7.87 -6.36 27.01
C ALA A 294 8.49 -4.97 27.26
N ASN A 295 8.21 -4.38 28.42
CA ASN A 295 8.78 -3.08 28.83
C ASN A 295 10.32 -3.12 28.91
N ALA A 296 10.92 -4.17 29.47
CA ALA A 296 12.38 -4.31 29.52
C ALA A 296 13.02 -4.42 28.12
N GLN A 297 12.34 -5.07 27.17
CA GLN A 297 12.81 -5.24 25.79
C GLN A 297 12.64 -3.97 24.94
N THR A 298 11.56 -3.23 25.13
CA THR A 298 11.28 -2.01 24.35
C THR A 298 12.02 -0.77 24.86
N TYR A 299 12.54 -0.78 26.10
CA TYR A 299 13.15 0.40 26.71
C TYR A 299 14.49 0.80 26.06
N SER A 300 14.49 1.81 25.19
CA SER A 300 15.72 2.40 24.64
C SER A 300 16.43 3.23 25.71
N GLN A 301 17.61 2.80 26.14
CA GLN A 301 18.44 3.54 27.10
C GLN A 301 18.85 4.92 26.55
N TYR A 302 19.08 5.01 25.24
CA TYR A 302 19.46 6.26 24.57
C TYR A 302 18.32 7.30 24.56
N LYS A 303 17.05 6.84 24.51
CA LYS A 303 15.87 7.72 24.51
C LYS A 303 15.14 7.77 25.87
N SER A 304 15.58 6.99 26.85
CA SER A 304 14.94 6.81 28.17
C SER A 304 13.45 6.48 28.13
N ARG A 305 12.99 5.79 27.07
CA ARG A 305 11.57 5.48 26.79
C ARG A 305 11.42 4.13 26.09
N ASN A 306 10.23 3.54 26.14
CA ASN A 306 9.88 2.39 25.33
C ASN A 306 9.75 2.78 23.86
N THR A 307 10.44 2.06 22.98
CA THR A 307 10.50 2.36 21.55
C THR A 307 10.54 1.07 20.74
N LEU A 308 10.01 1.15 19.52
CA LEU A 308 10.27 0.19 18.46
C LEU A 308 11.31 0.78 17.51
N LYS A 309 12.34 0.00 17.21
CA LYS A 309 13.44 0.33 16.31
C LYS A 309 13.25 -0.38 14.97
N TYR A 310 13.45 0.36 13.89
CA TYR A 310 13.34 -0.11 12.52
C TYR A 310 14.61 0.20 11.75
N LEU A 311 15.13 -0.76 11.00
CA LEU A 311 16.19 -0.54 10.02
C LEU A 311 15.56 -0.10 8.71
N ILE A 312 16.00 1.05 8.19
CA ILE A 312 15.62 1.56 6.89
C ILE A 312 16.85 1.61 5.97
N GLY A 313 16.66 1.24 4.71
CA GLY A 313 17.65 1.41 3.66
C GLY A 313 17.10 2.31 2.56
N ILE A 314 17.89 3.29 2.14
CA ILE A 314 17.54 4.19 1.02
C ILE A 314 18.52 4.03 -0.13
N SER A 315 18.05 4.22 -1.36
CA SER A 315 18.91 4.39 -2.52
C SER A 315 19.64 5.75 -2.44
N PRO A 316 20.71 5.96 -3.23
CA PRO A 316 21.37 7.27 -3.32
C PRO A 316 20.44 8.42 -3.73
N LEU A 317 19.35 8.11 -4.45
CA LEU A 317 18.31 9.07 -4.85
C LEU A 317 17.31 9.38 -3.71
N GLY A 318 17.43 8.69 -2.57
CA GLY A 318 16.59 8.89 -1.39
C GLY A 318 15.27 8.12 -1.42
N ALA A 319 15.10 7.16 -2.34
CA ALA A 319 13.95 6.25 -2.31
C ALA A 319 14.18 5.16 -1.27
N VAL A 320 13.18 4.81 -0.48
CA VAL A 320 13.24 3.69 0.48
C VAL A 320 13.31 2.38 -0.29
N THR A 321 14.38 1.61 -0.10
CA THR A 321 14.59 0.32 -0.78
C THR A 321 14.45 -0.87 0.15
N PHE A 322 14.47 -0.62 1.47
CA PHE A 322 14.30 -1.64 2.49
C PHE A 322 13.73 -1.03 3.78
N ILE A 323 12.87 -1.78 4.46
CA ILE A 323 12.38 -1.47 5.80
C ILE A 323 12.17 -2.78 6.59
N SER A 324 12.73 -2.88 7.79
CA SER A 324 12.56 -4.07 8.63
C SER A 324 11.21 -4.11 9.34
N LYS A 325 10.88 -5.23 9.98
CA LYS A 325 9.90 -5.24 11.07
C LYS A 325 10.40 -4.44 12.28
N GLY A 326 9.51 -4.13 13.23
CA GLY A 326 9.87 -3.48 14.48
C GLY A 326 10.64 -4.41 15.43
N TRP A 327 11.68 -3.87 16.04
CA TRP A 327 12.47 -4.52 17.08
C TRP A 327 12.39 -3.71 18.38
N GLY A 328 12.57 -4.34 19.54
CA GLY A 328 12.65 -3.58 20.79
C GLY A 328 13.82 -2.58 20.74
N GLY A 329 13.64 -1.36 21.28
CA GLY A 329 14.62 -0.28 21.20
C GLY A 329 16.05 -0.61 21.65
N ARG A 330 16.23 -1.62 22.50
CA ARG A 330 17.55 -2.09 22.98
C ARG A 330 18.30 -2.96 21.97
N THR A 331 17.62 -3.44 20.94
CA THR A 331 18.21 -4.32 19.94
C THR A 331 19.32 -3.55 19.20
N SER A 332 20.50 -4.15 19.09
CA SER A 332 21.64 -3.51 18.44
C SER A 332 21.43 -3.41 16.94
N ASP A 333 21.97 -2.37 16.32
CA ASP A 333 21.79 -2.14 14.88
C ASP A 333 22.44 -3.26 14.06
N LYS A 334 23.53 -3.85 14.56
CA LYS A 334 24.14 -5.08 14.02
C LYS A 334 23.13 -6.22 13.96
N TYR A 335 22.52 -6.55 15.10
CA TYR A 335 21.58 -7.67 15.19
C TYR A 335 20.37 -7.47 14.29
N ILE A 336 19.80 -6.26 14.28
CA ILE A 336 18.69 -5.94 13.37
C ILE A 336 19.11 -6.15 11.92
N THR A 337 20.30 -5.69 11.53
CA THR A 337 20.77 -5.82 10.14
C THR A 337 20.95 -7.29 9.74
N GLU A 338 21.51 -8.11 10.62
CA GLU A 338 21.76 -9.54 10.36
C GLU A 338 20.47 -10.37 10.34
N ASN A 339 19.46 -9.98 11.13
CA ASN A 339 18.24 -10.77 11.33
C ASN A 339 16.98 -10.21 10.64
N SER A 340 17.04 -9.02 10.06
CA SER A 340 15.89 -8.38 9.36
C SER A 340 15.68 -8.88 7.93
N GLY A 341 16.64 -9.62 7.37
CA GLY A 341 16.62 -10.02 5.95
C GLY A 341 17.32 -9.03 5.02
N PHE A 342 17.80 -7.88 5.50
CA PHE A 342 18.50 -6.86 4.71
C PHE A 342 19.64 -7.43 3.85
N LEU A 343 20.50 -8.26 4.45
CA LEU A 343 21.67 -8.82 3.76
C LEU A 343 21.32 -9.62 2.51
N ARG A 344 20.12 -10.20 2.42
CA ARG A 344 19.65 -10.98 1.27
C ARG A 344 19.35 -10.12 0.04
N HIS A 345 19.27 -8.79 0.21
CA HIS A 345 19.05 -7.85 -0.87
C HIS A 345 20.35 -7.32 -1.48
N LEU A 346 21.51 -7.61 -0.86
CA LEU A 346 22.81 -7.15 -1.37
C LEU A 346 23.27 -8.01 -2.54
N VAL A 347 23.93 -7.37 -3.50
CA VAL A 347 24.56 -8.02 -4.64
C VAL A 347 26.07 -7.80 -4.59
N PRO A 348 26.90 -8.76 -5.06
CA PRO A 348 28.34 -8.59 -5.10
C PRO A 348 28.76 -7.28 -5.78
N GLY A 349 29.61 -6.52 -5.11
CA GLY A 349 30.09 -5.20 -5.54
C GLY A 349 29.29 -4.02 -5.02
N ASP A 350 28.15 -4.23 -4.36
CA ASP A 350 27.38 -3.17 -3.70
C ASP A 350 28.22 -2.50 -2.60
N VAL A 351 28.09 -1.18 -2.47
CA VAL A 351 28.59 -0.43 -1.31
C VAL A 351 27.42 -0.04 -0.43
N VAL A 352 27.46 -0.51 0.82
CA VAL A 352 26.53 -0.18 1.89
C VAL A 352 27.14 0.93 2.74
N MET A 353 26.44 2.04 2.92
CA MET A 353 26.85 3.11 3.83
C MET A 353 26.05 3.06 5.10
N ALA A 354 26.70 3.22 6.24
CA ALA A 354 26.02 3.19 7.54
C ALA A 354 26.67 4.13 8.54
N ASP A 355 26.03 4.29 9.69
CA ASP A 355 26.64 4.95 10.84
C ASP A 355 27.75 4.11 11.48
N ARG A 356 28.60 4.77 12.28
CA ARG A 356 29.73 4.14 12.98
C ARG A 356 29.33 2.95 13.85
N GLY A 357 28.08 2.90 14.32
CA GLY A 357 27.56 1.83 15.19
C GLY A 357 27.22 0.52 14.46
N PHE A 358 27.26 0.50 13.13
CA PHE A 358 26.92 -0.69 12.32
C PHE A 358 28.14 -1.61 12.14
N PHE A 359 28.42 -2.44 13.15
CA PHE A 359 29.49 -3.44 13.13
C PHE A 359 29.13 -4.69 12.29
N ILE A 360 28.87 -4.49 10.99
CA ILE A 360 28.36 -5.52 10.06
C ILE A 360 29.33 -5.83 8.91
N GLU A 361 30.61 -5.43 9.03
CA GLU A 361 31.59 -5.54 7.94
C GLU A 361 31.73 -6.97 7.41
N GLU A 362 31.89 -7.95 8.30
CA GLU A 362 31.96 -9.37 7.95
C GLU A 362 30.67 -9.86 7.26
N SER A 363 29.52 -9.50 7.82
CA SER A 363 28.19 -9.90 7.34
C SER A 363 27.88 -9.34 5.95
N VAL A 364 28.33 -8.11 5.67
CA VAL A 364 28.25 -7.48 4.35
C VAL A 364 29.27 -8.09 3.38
N ALA A 365 30.50 -8.34 3.83
CA ALA A 365 31.56 -8.96 3.02
C ALA A 365 31.20 -10.39 2.59
N MET A 366 30.49 -11.15 3.42
CA MET A 366 29.96 -12.48 3.07
C MET A 366 29.00 -12.45 1.87
N GLN A 367 28.35 -11.31 1.59
CA GLN A 367 27.51 -11.12 0.40
C GLN A 367 28.29 -10.58 -0.80
N GLY A 368 29.62 -10.46 -0.70
CA GLY A 368 30.48 -9.84 -1.72
C GLY A 368 30.31 -8.32 -1.82
N ALA A 369 29.70 -7.68 -0.83
CA ALA A 369 29.50 -6.25 -0.75
C ALA A 369 30.55 -5.59 0.16
N LYS A 370 30.63 -4.26 0.13
CA LYS A 370 31.55 -3.46 0.97
C LYS A 370 30.76 -2.56 1.92
N LEU A 371 31.17 -2.51 3.18
CA LEU A 371 30.66 -1.55 4.15
C LEU A 371 31.55 -0.29 4.16
N GLU A 372 30.94 0.89 4.06
CA GLU A 372 31.58 2.19 4.26
C GLU A 372 30.98 2.85 5.52
N ILE A 373 31.78 2.92 6.58
CA ILE A 373 31.47 3.60 7.84
C ILE A 373 32.59 4.59 8.19
N PRO A 374 32.30 5.65 8.97
CA PRO A 374 33.33 6.61 9.32
C PRO A 374 34.50 5.96 10.12
N ALA A 375 35.71 6.47 9.95
CA ALA A 375 36.91 5.91 10.56
C ALA A 375 36.88 5.98 12.10
N PHE A 376 37.44 4.94 12.74
CA PHE A 376 37.60 4.89 14.20
C PHE A 376 38.88 5.59 14.62
N THR A 377 38.83 6.36 15.71
CA THR A 377 40.04 6.92 16.32
C THR A 377 40.94 5.84 16.94
N ARG A 378 40.45 4.63 17.25
CA ARG A 378 41.20 3.46 17.80
C ARG A 378 42.32 3.85 18.81
N GLY A 379 42.03 4.76 19.74
CA GLY A 379 43.00 5.21 20.76
C GLY A 379 44.03 6.25 20.29
N LYS A 380 43.99 6.70 19.03
CA LYS A 380 44.74 7.85 18.52
C LYS A 380 44.07 9.15 18.94
N SER A 381 44.87 10.17 19.25
CA SER A 381 44.39 11.52 19.61
C SER A 381 43.72 12.24 18.44
N GLN A 382 44.13 11.96 17.20
CA GLN A 382 43.56 12.51 15.96
C GLN A 382 43.59 11.47 14.82
N LEU A 383 42.63 11.56 13.90
CA LEU A 383 42.62 10.83 12.62
C LEU A 383 43.56 11.51 11.62
N ASP A 384 44.10 10.76 10.66
CA ASP A 384 44.90 11.36 9.60
C ASP A 384 44.04 12.29 8.71
N LYS A 385 44.66 13.31 8.10
CA LYS A 385 43.94 14.28 7.25
C LYS A 385 43.12 13.60 6.14
N ARG A 386 43.62 12.50 5.58
CA ARG A 386 42.90 11.72 4.55
C ARG A 386 41.68 11.00 5.12
N GLU A 387 41.79 10.42 6.30
CA GLU A 387 40.69 9.74 7.00
C GLU A 387 39.61 10.74 7.45
N VAL A 388 40.02 11.93 7.89
CA VAL A 388 39.10 13.04 8.21
C VAL A 388 38.32 13.48 6.98
N GLU A 389 38.99 13.67 5.85
CA GLU A 389 38.33 14.07 4.60
C GLU A 389 37.36 13.00 4.10
N SER A 390 37.76 11.72 4.12
CA SER A 390 36.89 10.59 3.76
C SER A 390 35.66 10.52 4.66
N THR A 391 35.86 10.65 5.99
CA THR A 391 34.78 10.69 6.98
C THR A 391 33.82 11.85 6.73
N ARG A 392 34.34 13.03 6.37
CA ARG A 392 33.52 14.20 6.05
C ARG A 392 32.69 13.97 4.79
N LYS A 393 33.27 13.37 3.73
CA LYS A 393 32.55 13.03 2.50
C LYS A 393 31.44 12.02 2.78
N LEU A 394 31.73 10.96 3.53
CA LEU A 394 30.73 9.97 3.94
C LEU A 394 29.59 10.60 4.76
N ALA A 395 29.91 11.45 5.74
CA ALA A 395 28.89 12.13 6.55
C ALA A 395 27.98 13.04 5.70
N SER A 396 28.53 13.69 4.67
CA SER A 396 27.78 14.58 3.78
C SER A 396 26.73 13.87 2.94
N VAL A 397 26.96 12.60 2.58
CA VAL A 397 25.99 11.79 1.85
C VAL A 397 25.07 11.00 2.79
N ARG A 398 25.56 10.58 3.97
CA ARG A 398 24.75 9.89 4.98
C ARG A 398 23.57 10.73 5.44
N ILE A 399 23.72 12.06 5.53
CA ILE A 399 22.62 12.96 5.93
C ILE A 399 21.33 12.77 5.10
N HIS A 400 21.41 12.21 3.90
CA HIS A 400 20.24 11.88 3.09
C HIS A 400 19.32 10.86 3.77
N VAL A 401 19.83 9.85 4.47
CA VAL A 401 18.98 8.87 5.19
C VAL A 401 18.23 9.54 6.33
N GLU A 402 18.89 10.42 7.07
CA GLU A 402 18.26 11.21 8.15
C GLU A 402 17.17 12.13 7.60
N ARG A 403 17.41 12.77 6.44
CA ARG A 403 16.41 13.61 5.75
C ARG A 403 15.21 12.79 5.29
N VAL A 404 15.43 11.58 4.77
CA VAL A 404 14.35 10.68 4.38
C VAL A 404 13.53 10.26 5.60
N ILE A 405 14.17 9.82 6.69
CA ILE A 405 13.49 9.48 7.95
C ILE A 405 12.70 10.69 8.48
N GLY A 406 13.30 11.87 8.48
CA GLY A 406 12.64 13.12 8.90
C GLY A 406 11.42 13.45 8.04
N THR A 407 11.53 13.29 6.72
CA THR A 407 10.43 13.51 5.77
C THR A 407 9.28 12.53 6.01
N ILE A 408 9.59 11.23 6.16
CA ILE A 408 8.59 10.18 6.44
C ILE A 408 7.83 10.52 7.72
N ARG A 409 8.53 10.89 8.81
CA ARG A 409 7.90 11.26 10.09
C ARG A 409 7.10 12.55 10.03
N GLN A 410 7.58 13.55 9.30
CA GLN A 410 6.85 14.81 9.14
C GLN A 410 5.57 14.61 8.30
N LYS A 411 5.65 13.74 7.29
CA LYS A 411 4.55 13.40 6.39
C LYS A 411 3.54 12.47 7.04
N TYR A 412 3.94 11.49 7.85
CA TYR A 412 3.02 10.56 8.50
C TYR A 412 3.15 10.63 10.01
N GLN A 413 2.23 11.36 10.65
CA GLN A 413 2.27 11.64 12.09
C GLN A 413 2.12 10.37 12.94
N VAL A 414 1.60 9.28 12.37
CA VAL A 414 1.54 7.98 13.05
C VAL A 414 2.91 7.43 13.44
N LEU A 415 4.00 7.97 12.86
CA LEU A 415 5.38 7.60 13.16
C LEU A 415 6.07 8.54 14.17
N GLN A 416 5.38 9.57 14.66
CA GLN A 416 5.94 10.51 15.65
C GLN A 416 5.81 10.00 17.09
N GLY A 417 4.78 9.18 17.34
CA GLY A 417 4.50 8.59 18.64
C GLY A 417 3.88 9.57 19.67
N PRO A 418 3.50 9.07 20.86
CA PRO A 418 3.59 7.67 21.28
C PRO A 418 2.56 6.77 20.59
N LEU A 419 2.94 5.53 20.30
CA LEU A 419 2.08 4.51 19.71
C LEU A 419 1.07 3.97 20.75
N GLU A 420 -0.22 4.03 20.43
CA GLU A 420 -1.29 3.39 21.21
C GLU A 420 -1.08 1.87 21.27
N LEU A 421 -1.21 1.27 22.45
CA LEU A 421 -0.99 -0.18 22.67
C LEU A 421 -1.84 -1.09 21.77
N THR A 422 -3.00 -0.63 21.27
CA THR A 422 -3.86 -1.44 20.39
C THR A 422 -3.17 -1.79 19.06
N PHE A 423 -2.16 -1.03 18.64
CA PHE A 423 -1.42 -1.30 17.40
C PHE A 423 -0.27 -2.30 17.54
N THR A 424 0.03 -2.77 18.76
CA THR A 424 1.12 -3.74 19.03
C THR A 424 0.64 -5.19 19.08
N VAL A 425 -0.66 -5.44 18.87
CA VAL A 425 -1.18 -6.81 18.78
C VAL A 425 -0.86 -7.37 17.38
N PRO A 426 -0.16 -8.52 17.28
CA PRO A 426 0.12 -9.15 16.00
C PRO A 426 -1.16 -9.69 15.36
N ASP A 427 -1.25 -9.57 14.04
CA ASP A 427 -2.29 -10.21 13.24
C ASP A 427 -2.19 -11.74 13.39
N ALA A 428 -3.31 -12.40 13.65
CA ALA A 428 -3.36 -13.84 13.91
C ALA A 428 -2.94 -14.69 12.69
N GLU A 429 -3.07 -14.15 11.48
CA GLU A 429 -2.76 -14.87 10.23
C GLU A 429 -1.32 -14.64 9.76
N GLU A 430 -0.79 -13.42 9.90
CA GLU A 430 0.51 -13.04 9.34
C GLU A 430 1.63 -12.92 10.39
N ASN A 431 1.30 -12.93 11.69
CA ASN A 431 2.26 -12.71 12.79
C ASN A 431 3.08 -11.41 12.63
N VAL A 432 2.47 -10.40 12.01
CA VAL A 432 3.02 -9.05 11.82
C VAL A 432 2.12 -8.07 12.57
N MET A 433 2.71 -7.12 13.30
CA MET A 433 1.94 -6.09 14.00
C MET A 433 1.28 -5.16 12.99
N LEU A 434 0.05 -4.72 13.25
CA LEU A 434 -0.59 -3.70 12.39
C LEU A 434 0.31 -2.47 12.27
N TYR A 435 1.01 -2.08 13.34
CA TYR A 435 1.94 -0.96 13.28
C TYR A 435 3.10 -1.19 12.31
N ASP A 436 3.68 -2.39 12.24
CA ASP A 436 4.73 -2.70 11.26
C ASP A 436 4.21 -2.48 9.83
N LYS A 437 2.97 -2.95 9.56
CA LYS A 437 2.31 -2.72 8.27
C LYS A 437 2.16 -1.22 7.99
N MET A 438 1.75 -0.42 8.99
CA MET A 438 1.63 1.04 8.85
C MET A 438 2.98 1.72 8.57
N VAL A 439 4.07 1.28 9.21
CA VAL A 439 5.43 1.80 8.95
C VAL A 439 5.83 1.54 7.50
N HIS A 440 5.63 0.31 7.03
CA HIS A 440 5.94 -0.10 5.65
C HIS A 440 5.11 0.69 4.63
N VAL A 441 3.81 0.83 4.87
CA VAL A 441 2.91 1.61 4.01
C VAL A 441 3.30 3.09 3.97
N ALA A 442 3.65 3.70 5.11
CA ALA A 442 4.11 5.09 5.16
C ALA A 442 5.41 5.31 4.36
N CYS A 443 6.34 4.34 4.40
CA CYS A 443 7.54 4.36 3.57
C CYS A 443 7.20 4.24 2.09
N ALA A 444 6.32 3.29 1.72
CA ALA A 444 5.90 3.09 0.33
C ALA A 444 5.20 4.34 -0.25
N LEU A 445 4.26 4.94 0.50
CA LEU A 445 3.60 6.18 0.07
C LEU A 445 4.55 7.39 0.00
N THR A 446 5.70 7.34 0.69
CA THR A 446 6.75 8.36 0.55
C THR A 446 7.50 8.20 -0.77
N ASN A 447 7.80 6.96 -1.19
CA ASN A 447 8.44 6.68 -2.48
C ASN A 447 7.61 7.12 -3.70
N LEU A 448 6.28 7.20 -3.57
CA LEU A 448 5.40 7.70 -4.64
C LEU A 448 5.45 9.24 -4.79
N SER A 449 6.17 9.94 -3.92
CA SER A 449 6.36 11.40 -4.00
C SER A 449 7.70 11.73 -4.63
N LYS A 450 7.91 13.01 -4.96
CA LYS A 450 9.17 13.47 -5.56
C LYS A 450 10.39 12.99 -4.75
N PRO A 451 11.48 12.59 -5.43
CA PRO A 451 12.72 12.19 -4.77
C PRO A 451 13.22 13.23 -3.78
N ILE A 452 13.73 12.75 -2.64
CA ILE A 452 14.22 13.60 -1.54
C ILE A 452 15.64 14.09 -1.83
N VAL A 453 16.41 13.30 -2.59
CA VAL A 453 17.70 13.73 -3.14
C VAL A 453 17.45 14.24 -4.56
N PRO A 454 17.84 15.48 -4.90
CA PRO A 454 17.73 15.99 -6.26
C PRO A 454 18.47 15.08 -7.24
N SER A 455 17.80 14.67 -8.32
CA SER A 455 18.49 14.22 -9.54
C SER A 455 18.91 15.46 -10.30
N ASP A 456 20.21 15.62 -10.54
CA ASP A 456 20.76 16.74 -11.31
C ASP A 456 20.36 16.72 -12.78
#